data_AF-A0A7V2CIS6-F1
#
_entry.id   AF-A0A7V2CIS6-F1
#
_cell.length_a   1.000
_cell.length_b   1.000
_cell.length_c   1.000
_cell.angle_alpha   90.00
_cell.angle_beta   90.00
_cell.angle_gamma   90.00
#
_symmetry.space_group_name_H-M   'P 1'
#
loop_
_entity.id
_entity.type
_entity.pdbx_description
1 polymer ?
#
loop_
_entity_poly.entity_id
_entity_poly.type
_entity_poly.pdbx_seq_one_letter_code
_entity_poly.pdbx_strand_id
1 'polypeptide(L)'
;MRYERVKNFVAEWTLSVALAVFIAGCPGDACPADKLVGDAERGAGLFASGDGMNANGGCQNCHCPDASGGCQFDAPNIQGEECQHLDERTRNPIVSHPGGKFDFSDQDVADIEAFLADWAK
;
A
#
# COMPACT_ATOMS: atom_id res chain seq x y z
N MET A 1 -8.76 47.58 -42.64
CA MET A 1 -9.81 47.75 -43.67
C MET A 1 -9.85 46.49 -44.52
N ARG A 2 -11.04 45.89 -44.67
CA ARG A 2 -11.47 44.80 -45.60
C ARG A 2 -10.97 43.37 -45.29
N TYR A 3 -11.81 42.47 -44.76
CA TYR A 3 -12.97 41.74 -45.32
C TYR A 3 -12.60 40.45 -46.08
N GLU A 4 -12.91 39.33 -45.42
CA GLU A 4 -13.49 38.05 -45.88
C GLU A 4 -13.04 37.39 -47.19
N ARG A 5 -12.71 36.08 -47.10
CA ARG A 5 -13.43 35.08 -47.91
C ARG A 5 -13.41 33.68 -47.25
N VAL A 6 -14.60 33.28 -46.82
CA VAL A 6 -15.01 31.92 -46.44
C VAL A 6 -14.99 31.01 -47.68
N LYS A 7 -14.71 29.71 -47.51
CA LYS A 7 -15.44 28.57 -48.13
C LYS A 7 -14.85 27.21 -47.75
N ASN A 8 -15.59 26.51 -46.88
CA ASN A 8 -16.05 25.12 -46.96
C ASN A 8 -15.12 24.06 -47.55
N PHE A 9 -14.71 23.09 -46.72
CA PHE A 9 -14.66 21.69 -47.13
C PHE A 9 -15.15 20.80 -45.97
N VAL A 10 -16.22 20.07 -46.25
CA VAL A 10 -16.87 19.05 -45.43
C VAL A 10 -15.92 17.87 -45.29
N ALA A 11 -15.62 17.46 -44.06
CA ALA A 11 -14.95 16.19 -43.78
C ALA A 11 -15.90 15.34 -42.93
N GLU A 12 -16.32 14.23 -43.53
CA GLU A 12 -17.17 13.20 -42.98
C GLU A 12 -16.43 12.50 -41.84
N TRP A 13 -17.01 12.51 -40.64
CA TRP A 13 -16.50 11.78 -39.49
C TRP A 13 -17.29 10.49 -39.34
N THR A 14 -16.79 9.40 -39.90
CA THR A 14 -17.26 8.05 -39.54
C THR A 14 -16.74 7.72 -38.15
N LEU A 15 -17.61 7.85 -37.16
CA LEU A 15 -17.35 7.51 -35.76
C LEU A 15 -17.33 5.98 -35.62
N SER A 16 -16.16 5.37 -35.75
CA SER A 16 -15.97 3.99 -35.32
C SER A 16 -15.80 3.98 -33.81
N VAL A 17 -16.87 3.65 -33.08
CA VAL A 17 -16.78 3.29 -31.65
C VAL A 17 -16.13 1.92 -31.58
N ALA A 18 -14.81 1.91 -31.42
CA ALA A 18 -14.11 0.70 -30.98
C ALA A 18 -14.46 0.46 -29.51
N LEU A 19 -15.22 -0.61 -29.27
CA LEU A 19 -15.50 -1.16 -27.96
C LEU A 19 -14.17 -1.61 -27.33
N ALA A 20 -13.56 -0.75 -26.53
CA ALA A 20 -12.48 -1.15 -25.65
C ALA A 20 -13.09 -1.98 -24.52
N VAL A 21 -12.98 -3.30 -24.61
CA VAL A 21 -13.15 -4.18 -23.45
C VAL A 21 -12.03 -3.82 -22.49
N PHE A 22 -12.33 -2.98 -21.52
CA PHE A 22 -11.49 -2.79 -20.35
C PHE A 22 -11.51 -4.13 -19.63
N ILE A 23 -10.45 -4.90 -19.78
CA ILE A 23 -10.19 -6.04 -18.92
C ILE A 23 -9.95 -5.40 -17.56
N ALA A 24 -11.01 -5.25 -16.78
CA ALA A 24 -10.92 -4.96 -15.37
C ALA A 24 -10.11 -6.12 -14.78
N GLY A 25 -8.81 -5.88 -14.58
CA GLY A 25 -8.02 -6.72 -13.69
C GLY A 25 -8.79 -6.81 -12.39
N CYS A 26 -9.09 -8.04 -11.97
CA CYS A 26 -9.75 -8.28 -10.71
C CYS A 26 -8.98 -7.55 -9.60
N PRO A 27 -9.65 -6.81 -8.68
CA PRO A 27 -8.99 -6.23 -7.52
C PRO A 27 -8.65 -7.33 -6.53
N GLY A 28 -7.58 -8.08 -6.82
CA GLY A 28 -7.08 -9.17 -5.99
C GLY A 28 -5.62 -9.52 -6.28
N ASP A 29 -4.98 -8.83 -7.23
CA ASP A 29 -3.58 -9.07 -7.57
C ASP A 29 -2.66 -8.22 -6.68
N ALA A 30 -2.11 -8.92 -5.68
CA ALA A 30 -0.82 -8.72 -5.01
C ALA A 30 -0.55 -7.33 -4.43
N CYS A 31 -0.34 -7.31 -3.12
CA CYS A 31 0.47 -6.29 -2.49
C CYS A 31 1.78 -6.22 -3.30
N PRO A 32 2.17 -5.06 -3.89
CA PRO A 32 3.37 -5.00 -4.72
C PRO A 32 4.63 -5.48 -3.98
N ALA A 33 4.61 -5.45 -2.64
CA ALA A 33 5.66 -6.01 -1.81
C ALA A 33 5.75 -7.56 -1.81
N ASP A 34 4.69 -8.29 -2.16
CA ASP A 34 4.75 -9.76 -2.38
C ASP A 34 5.76 -10.16 -3.48
N LYS A 35 6.13 -9.20 -4.34
CA LYS A 35 7.10 -9.37 -5.43
C LYS A 35 8.48 -8.82 -5.10
N LEU A 36 8.63 -8.18 -3.95
CA LEU A 36 9.89 -7.62 -3.48
C LEU A 36 10.57 -8.62 -2.55
N VAL A 37 11.89 -8.54 -2.47
CA VAL A 37 12.65 -9.30 -1.47
C VAL A 37 12.76 -8.41 -0.25
N GLY A 38 12.17 -8.83 0.86
CA GLY A 38 12.24 -8.13 2.13
C GLY A 38 13.59 -8.30 2.83
N ASP A 39 14.04 -7.25 3.51
CA ASP A 39 15.17 -7.21 4.42
C ASP A 39 14.64 -7.15 5.87
N ALA A 40 14.74 -8.28 6.58
CA ALA A 40 14.24 -8.39 7.95
C ALA A 40 14.97 -7.46 8.95
N GLU A 41 16.23 -7.11 8.71
CA GLU A 41 16.97 -6.18 9.59
C GLU A 41 16.44 -4.76 9.43
N ARG A 42 16.22 -4.34 8.18
CA ARG A 42 15.55 -3.07 7.87
C ARG A 42 14.12 -3.06 8.40
N GLY A 43 13.40 -4.17 8.25
CA GLY A 43 12.04 -4.38 8.75
C GLY A 43 11.94 -4.23 10.26
N ALA A 44 12.88 -4.81 11.02
CA ALA A 44 12.96 -4.64 12.47
C ALA A 44 13.13 -3.17 12.87
N GLY A 45 13.95 -2.42 12.13
CA GLY A 45 14.11 -0.98 12.32
C GLY A 45 12.80 -0.21 12.13
N LEU A 46 12.13 -0.43 11.00
CA LEU A 46 10.83 0.16 10.70
C LEU A 46 9.75 -0.23 11.71
N PHE A 47 9.75 -1.49 12.15
CA PHE A 47 8.84 -2.00 13.17
C PHE A 47 9.06 -1.31 14.54
N ALA A 48 10.31 -0.99 14.86
CA ALA A 48 10.66 -0.31 16.11
C ALA A 48 10.34 1.19 16.09
N SER A 49 10.56 1.88 14.97
CA SER A 49 10.46 3.35 14.88
C SER A 49 9.22 3.87 14.16
N GLY A 50 8.56 3.05 13.35
CA GLY A 50 7.60 3.50 12.33
C GLY A 50 8.30 4.26 11.20
N ASP A 51 7.52 5.05 10.45
CA ASP A 51 7.96 5.92 9.35
C ASP A 51 8.54 7.27 9.81
N GLY A 52 8.59 7.51 11.13
CA GLY A 52 9.01 8.78 11.73
C GLY A 52 8.00 9.92 11.59
N MET A 53 6.86 9.70 10.94
CA MET A 53 5.78 10.68 10.77
C MET A 53 4.64 10.45 11.76
N ASN A 54 4.47 9.22 12.23
CA ASN A 54 3.41 8.86 13.15
C ASN A 54 3.78 9.17 14.62
N ALA A 55 2.95 9.99 15.28
CA ALA A 55 3.15 10.41 16.68
C ALA A 55 3.04 9.26 17.68
N ASN A 56 2.44 8.12 17.29
CA ASN A 56 2.27 6.95 18.16
C ASN A 56 3.56 6.08 18.23
N GLY A 57 4.60 6.43 17.47
CA GLY A 57 5.85 5.67 17.38
C GLY A 57 5.72 4.41 16.52
N GLY A 58 6.64 3.46 16.72
CA GLY A 58 6.69 2.22 15.97
C GLY A 58 5.70 1.16 16.43
N CYS A 59 5.50 0.16 15.57
CA CYS A 59 4.59 -0.96 15.75
C CYS A 59 4.80 -1.71 17.08
N GLN A 60 6.06 -1.86 17.51
CA GLN A 60 6.44 -2.57 18.72
C GLN A 60 5.82 -2.01 20.01
N ASN A 61 5.46 -0.72 20.03
CA ASN A 61 4.87 -0.09 21.21
C ASN A 61 3.55 -0.76 21.60
N CYS A 62 2.79 -1.21 20.60
CA CYS A 62 1.53 -1.91 20.80
C CYS A 62 1.69 -3.43 20.65
N HIS A 63 2.42 -3.86 19.61
CA HIS A 63 2.50 -5.27 19.21
C HIS A 63 3.65 -6.05 19.85
N CYS A 64 4.36 -5.46 20.82
CA CYS A 64 5.59 -5.98 21.41
C CYS A 64 6.78 -6.02 20.42
N PRO A 65 8.03 -5.99 20.90
CA PRO A 65 9.22 -6.02 20.04
C PRO A 65 9.33 -7.25 19.14
N ASP A 66 8.72 -8.37 19.54
CA ASP A 66 8.70 -9.63 18.80
C ASP A 66 7.39 -9.84 18.02
N ALA A 67 6.54 -8.81 17.92
CA ALA A 67 5.24 -8.87 17.26
C ALA A 67 4.20 -9.82 17.88
N SER A 68 4.46 -10.38 19.07
CA SER A 68 3.56 -11.33 19.74
C SER A 68 2.23 -10.73 20.23
N GLY A 69 2.12 -9.40 20.27
CA GLY A 69 0.93 -8.69 20.72
C GLY A 69 0.82 -8.57 22.24
N GLY A 70 -0.14 -7.77 22.70
CA GLY A 70 -0.50 -7.62 24.11
C GLY A 70 0.33 -6.61 24.91
N CYS A 71 1.28 -5.91 24.29
CA CYS A 71 2.08 -4.89 25.00
C CYS A 71 1.26 -3.64 25.33
N GLN A 72 0.36 -3.22 24.43
CA GLN A 72 -0.55 -2.11 24.69
C GLN A 72 -1.90 -2.33 24.01
N PHE A 73 -2.98 -1.89 24.68
CA PHE A 73 -4.35 -1.93 24.17
C PHE A 73 -4.83 -3.31 23.68
N ASP A 74 -4.29 -4.39 24.25
CA ASP A 74 -4.56 -5.77 23.81
C ASP A 74 -4.34 -5.96 22.30
N ALA A 75 -3.34 -5.26 21.73
CA ALA A 75 -3.02 -5.36 20.31
C ALA A 75 -2.71 -6.82 19.96
N PRO A 76 -3.21 -7.33 18.82
CA PRO A 76 -3.09 -8.74 18.48
C PRO A 76 -1.65 -9.14 18.15
N ASN A 77 -1.39 -10.45 18.22
CA ASN A 77 -0.22 -11.07 17.59
C ASN A 77 -0.27 -10.82 16.08
N ILE A 78 0.83 -10.35 15.51
CA ILE A 78 1.00 -10.12 14.07
C ILE A 78 2.25 -10.81 13.50
N GLN A 79 2.82 -11.76 14.22
CA GLN A 79 3.89 -12.63 13.71
C GLN A 79 3.39 -13.40 12.48
N GLY A 80 4.18 -13.39 11.41
CA GLY A 80 3.85 -14.04 10.15
C GLY A 80 2.70 -13.42 9.36
N GLU A 81 2.28 -12.19 9.68
CA GLU A 81 1.29 -11.49 8.87
C GLU A 81 1.84 -11.15 7.49
N GLU A 82 1.01 -11.39 6.47
CA GLU A 82 1.36 -11.24 5.06
C GLU A 82 1.20 -9.78 4.60
N CYS A 83 1.93 -9.42 3.54
CA CYS A 83 1.98 -8.07 2.97
C CYS A 83 0.60 -7.45 2.76
N GLN A 84 -0.35 -8.21 2.21
CA GLN A 84 -1.68 -7.69 1.90
C GLN A 84 -2.39 -7.16 3.15
N HIS A 85 -2.29 -7.87 4.27
CA HIS A 85 -2.91 -7.44 5.51
C HIS A 85 -2.14 -6.28 6.14
N LEU A 86 -0.81 -6.30 6.09
CA LEU A 86 0.02 -5.19 6.55
C LEU A 86 -0.29 -3.89 5.79
N ASP A 87 -0.36 -3.97 4.47
CA ASP A 87 -0.69 -2.86 3.58
C ASP A 87 -2.07 -2.27 3.90
N GLU A 88 -3.07 -3.14 4.03
CA GLU A 88 -4.42 -2.74 4.37
C GLU A 88 -4.48 -2.04 5.74
N ARG A 89 -3.73 -2.52 6.75
CA ARG A 89 -3.76 -1.92 8.09
C ARG A 89 -2.95 -0.63 8.19
N THR A 90 -1.85 -0.53 7.46
CA THR A 90 -0.87 0.55 7.61
C THR A 90 -1.10 1.71 6.64
N ARG A 91 -1.60 1.46 5.42
CA ARG A 91 -1.71 2.49 4.37
C ARG A 91 -3.15 2.78 3.92
N ASN A 92 -4.08 1.82 3.98
CA ASN A 92 -5.46 2.07 3.53
C ASN A 92 -6.19 3.07 4.43
N PRO A 93 -6.57 4.27 3.94
CA PRO A 93 -7.17 5.32 4.80
C PRO A 93 -8.57 4.98 5.32
N ILE A 94 -9.22 3.95 4.76
CA ILE A 94 -10.58 3.54 5.15
C ILE A 94 -10.52 2.59 6.36
N VAL A 95 -9.47 1.78 6.47
CA VAL A 95 -9.34 0.77 7.52
C VAL A 95 -8.77 1.41 8.78
N SER A 96 -9.60 1.55 9.81
CA SER A 96 -9.15 2.08 11.10
C SER A 96 -8.10 1.17 11.73
N HIS A 97 -7.02 1.76 12.22
CA HIS A 97 -6.00 1.10 13.04
C HIS A 97 -5.61 2.04 14.18
N PRO A 98 -5.63 1.61 15.45
CA PRO A 98 -5.35 2.49 16.60
C PRO A 98 -3.98 3.16 16.54
N GLY A 99 -2.99 2.50 15.95
CA GLY A 99 -1.66 3.06 15.72
C GLY A 99 -1.62 4.17 14.67
N GLY A 100 -2.70 4.45 13.95
CA GLY A 100 -2.76 5.42 12.87
C GLY A 100 -2.46 4.82 11.49
N LYS A 101 -1.91 5.65 10.60
CA LYS A 101 -1.49 5.28 9.25
C LYS A 101 -0.04 5.70 9.05
N PHE A 102 0.61 5.04 8.11
CA PHE A 102 2.03 5.20 7.84
C PHE A 102 2.23 5.46 6.35
N ASP A 103 3.22 6.27 6.02
CA ASP A 103 3.66 6.55 4.65
C ASP A 103 4.76 5.57 4.24
N PHE A 104 4.44 4.28 4.29
CA PHE A 104 5.35 3.21 3.90
C PHE A 104 5.41 3.07 2.38
N SER A 105 6.63 3.00 1.84
CA SER A 105 6.84 2.51 0.49
C SER A 105 6.53 1.02 0.41
N ASP A 106 6.37 0.48 -0.80
CA ASP A 106 6.16 -0.96 -0.97
C ASP A 106 7.33 -1.75 -0.38
N GLN A 107 8.57 -1.31 -0.56
CA GLN A 107 9.73 -1.97 0.03
C GLN A 107 9.70 -1.97 1.57
N ASP A 108 9.17 -0.91 2.19
CA ASP A 108 9.01 -0.89 3.66
C ASP A 108 8.05 -1.98 4.14
N VAL A 109 6.96 -2.21 3.41
CA VAL A 109 6.00 -3.27 3.74
C VAL A 109 6.64 -4.65 3.57
N ALA A 110 7.39 -4.90 2.49
CA ALA A 110 8.12 -6.16 2.28
C ALA A 110 9.15 -6.43 3.38
N ASP A 111 9.87 -5.40 3.83
CA ASP A 111 10.86 -5.55 4.88
C ASP A 111 10.22 -5.88 6.23
N ILE A 112 9.11 -5.20 6.56
CA ILE A 112 8.33 -5.50 7.77
C ILE A 112 7.77 -6.91 7.71
N GLU A 113 7.20 -7.33 6.59
CA GLU A 113 6.73 -8.71 6.39
C GLU A 113 7.85 -9.74 6.62
N ALA A 114 9.03 -9.53 6.03
CA ALA A 114 10.19 -10.40 6.22
C ALA A 114 10.60 -10.51 7.70
N PHE A 115 10.56 -9.39 8.44
CA PHE A 115 10.79 -9.41 9.88
C PHE A 115 9.71 -10.21 10.64
N LEU A 116 8.43 -10.04 10.30
CA LEU A 116 7.33 -10.74 10.97
C LEU A 116 7.36 -12.25 10.68
N ALA A 117 7.78 -12.65 9.48
CA ALA A 117 7.92 -14.04 9.08
C ALA A 117 9.00 -14.80 9.89
N ASP A 118 10.03 -14.11 10.39
CA ASP A 118 11.08 -14.73 11.20
C ASP A 118 10.57 -15.25 12.55
N TRP A 119 9.49 -14.67 13.08
CA TRP A 119 8.88 -15.07 14.35
C TRP A 119 7.82 -16.17 14.21
N ALA A 120 7.38 -16.48 12.99
CA ALA A 120 6.34 -17.48 12.73
C ALA A 120 6.87 -18.92 12.62
N LYS A 121 8.17 -19.14 12.89
CA LYS A 121 8.89 -20.42 12.80
C LYS A 121 8.84 -21.21 14.12
#